data_AF-R0J1Y9-F1
#
_entry.id   AF-R0J1Y9-F1
#
_cell.length_a   1.000
_cell.length_b   1.000
_cell.length_c   1.000
_cell.angle_alpha   90.00
_cell.angle_beta   90.00
_cell.angle_gamma   90.00
#
_symmetry.space_group_name_H-M   'P 1'
#
loop_
_entity.id
_entity.type
_entity.pdbx_description
1 polymer ?
#
loop_
_entity_poly.entity_id
_entity_poly.type
_entity_poly.pdbx_seq_one_letter_code
_entity_poly.pdbx_strand_id
1 'polypeptide(L)'
;MPSDIWVSWLGEFQAKWRERGEKCYGIHFSRHISREECDKIHKVLCERRDDASVIDQFAFGLSDPTHFPENVIGTLVYVSKGWHAEEQQPHFTVELHYVYEWAWNSHVATCHVYEDFSESVEWKADARHLRQYKQWRATRYGVWDATIPQ
;
A
#
# COMPACT_ATOMS: atom_id res chain seq x y z
N MET A 1 7.84 -13.62 20.66
CA MET A 1 8.13 -12.70 19.53
C MET A 1 6.88 -12.62 18.66
N PRO A 2 6.60 -11.49 17.98
CA PRO A 2 5.25 -11.14 17.51
C PRO A 2 4.99 -11.62 16.07
N SER A 3 4.59 -12.88 15.91
CA SER A 3 4.22 -13.48 14.60
C SER A 3 2.71 -13.64 14.40
N ASP A 4 1.93 -13.63 15.47
CA ASP A 4 0.63 -14.30 15.43
C ASP A 4 -0.50 -13.44 14.87
N ILE A 5 -0.32 -12.11 14.87
CA ILE A 5 -1.29 -11.17 14.32
C ILE A 5 -1.31 -11.27 12.79
N TRP A 6 -0.15 -11.40 12.13
CA TRP A 6 -0.06 -11.45 10.67
C TRP A 6 -0.70 -12.70 10.06
N VAL A 7 -0.55 -13.85 10.73
CA VAL A 7 -1.04 -15.14 10.26
C VAL A 7 -2.57 -15.21 10.30
N SER A 8 -3.23 -14.59 11.31
CA SER A 8 -4.69 -14.57 11.38
C SER A 8 -5.32 -13.73 10.27
N TRP A 9 -4.76 -12.56 9.97
CA TRP A 9 -5.29 -11.67 8.90
C TRP A 9 -5.16 -12.28 7.51
N LEU A 10 -4.01 -12.91 7.24
CA LEU A 10 -3.79 -13.58 5.97
C LEU A 10 -4.76 -14.75 5.80
N GLY A 11 -5.01 -15.51 6.87
CA GLY A 11 -5.99 -16.59 6.88
C GLY A 11 -7.42 -16.12 6.57
N GLU A 12 -7.86 -14.99 7.14
CA GLU A 12 -9.18 -14.40 6.85
C GLU A 12 -9.29 -13.90 5.41
N PHE A 13 -8.24 -13.23 4.92
CA PHE A 13 -8.17 -12.75 3.53
C PHE A 13 -8.24 -13.92 2.54
N GLN A 14 -7.55 -15.01 2.83
CA GLN A 14 -7.60 -16.24 2.04
C GLN A 14 -8.92 -16.97 2.15
N ALA A 15 -9.54 -17.00 3.32
CA ALA A 15 -10.87 -17.59 3.49
C ALA A 15 -11.89 -16.88 2.61
N LYS A 16 -11.85 -15.53 2.58
CA LYS A 16 -12.70 -14.72 1.68
C LYS A 16 -12.43 -15.04 0.21
N TRP A 17 -11.16 -15.16 -0.20
CA TRP A 17 -10.81 -15.55 -1.57
C TRP A 17 -11.33 -16.96 -1.90
N ARG A 18 -11.13 -17.95 -1.02
CA ARG A 18 -11.60 -19.34 -1.24
C ARG A 18 -13.12 -19.46 -1.32
N GLU A 19 -13.84 -18.63 -0.57
CA GLU A 19 -15.31 -18.63 -0.57
C GLU A 19 -15.88 -18.04 -1.87
N ARG A 20 -15.28 -16.97 -2.39
CA ARG A 20 -15.86 -16.16 -3.48
C ARG A 20 -15.18 -16.35 -4.83
N GLY A 21 -13.95 -16.87 -4.85
CA GLY A 21 -13.12 -16.93 -6.06
C GLY A 21 -12.68 -15.56 -6.60
N GLU A 22 -12.98 -14.47 -5.87
CA GLU A 22 -12.73 -13.09 -6.27
C GLU A 22 -11.42 -12.56 -5.68
N LYS A 23 -10.68 -11.75 -6.46
CA LYS A 23 -9.50 -11.06 -5.94
C LYS A 23 -9.87 -10.22 -4.73
N CYS A 24 -9.05 -10.30 -3.69
CA CYS A 24 -9.26 -9.58 -2.45
C CYS A 24 -8.35 -8.33 -2.41
N TYR A 25 -8.85 -7.26 -1.79
CA TYR A 25 -8.16 -5.98 -1.62
C TYR A 25 -8.35 -5.54 -0.17
N GLY A 26 -7.34 -4.89 0.43
CA GLY A 26 -7.47 -4.47 1.81
C GLY A 26 -6.43 -3.48 2.31
N ILE A 27 -6.79 -2.80 3.39
CA ILE A 27 -5.93 -1.90 4.16
C ILE A 27 -5.76 -2.49 5.55
N HIS A 28 -4.52 -2.61 6.00
CA HIS A 28 -4.18 -3.09 7.34
C HIS A 28 -3.21 -2.12 8.00
N PHE A 29 -3.20 -2.14 9.33
CA PHE A 29 -2.40 -1.23 10.13
C PHE A 29 -1.42 -1.98 11.01
N SER A 30 -0.25 -1.39 11.22
CA SER A 30 0.68 -1.81 12.26
C SER A 30 0.01 -1.70 13.63
N ARG A 31 0.21 -2.71 14.47
CA ARG A 31 -0.29 -2.76 15.86
C ARG A 31 0.21 -1.61 16.74
N HIS A 32 1.22 -0.88 16.28
CA HIS A 32 1.83 0.24 16.98
C HIS A 32 1.14 1.58 16.68
N ILE A 33 0.25 1.62 15.68
CA ILE A 33 -0.54 2.80 15.33
C ILE A 33 -1.80 2.78 16.20
N SER A 34 -2.11 3.92 16.82
CA SER A 34 -3.28 4.03 17.68
C SER A 34 -4.57 3.87 16.87
N ARG A 35 -5.65 3.37 17.49
CA ARG A 35 -6.93 3.19 16.80
C ARG A 35 -7.47 4.50 16.21
N GLU A 36 -7.38 5.59 16.97
CA GLU A 36 -7.79 6.92 16.49
C GLU A 36 -7.03 7.33 15.23
N GLU A 37 -5.72 7.06 15.19
CA GLU A 37 -4.90 7.35 14.02
C GLU A 37 -5.19 6.42 12.84
N CYS A 38 -5.43 5.13 13.09
CA CYS A 38 -5.91 4.19 12.08
C CYS A 38 -7.20 4.71 11.42
N ASP A 39 -8.17 5.18 12.22
CA ASP A 39 -9.44 5.70 11.71
C ASP A 39 -9.23 6.96 10.85
N LYS A 40 -8.33 7.86 11.27
CA LYS A 40 -7.96 9.07 10.49
C LYS A 40 -7.31 8.70 9.15
N ILE A 41 -6.32 7.81 9.15
CA ILE A 41 -5.61 7.38 7.93
C ILE A 41 -6.56 6.61 7.00
N HIS A 42 -7.38 5.71 7.55
CA HIS A 42 -8.38 4.98 6.77
C HIS A 42 -9.35 5.94 6.08
N LYS A 43 -9.83 6.97 6.80
CA LYS A 43 -10.67 8.02 6.23
C LYS A 43 -9.96 8.74 5.08
N VAL A 44 -8.70 9.13 5.26
CA VAL A 44 -7.89 9.77 4.20
C VAL A 44 -7.80 8.88 2.95
N LEU A 45 -7.47 7.60 3.10
CA LEU A 45 -7.38 6.68 1.96
C LEU A 45 -8.74 6.51 1.25
N CYS A 46 -9.85 6.43 2.01
CA CYS A 46 -11.19 6.35 1.43
C CYS A 46 -11.63 7.65 0.73
N GLU A 47 -11.27 8.81 1.25
CA GLU A 47 -11.61 10.11 0.64
C GLU A 47 -10.76 10.42 -0.60
N ARG A 48 -9.52 9.96 -0.59
CA ARG A 48 -8.59 10.08 -1.71
C ARG A 48 -9.11 9.29 -2.92
N ARG A 49 -9.15 7.97 -2.83
CA ARG A 49 -9.71 7.04 -3.84
C ARG A 49 -9.45 7.47 -5.30
N ASP A 50 -8.17 7.59 -5.66
CA ASP A 50 -7.70 8.03 -6.97
C ASP A 50 -7.29 6.84 -7.85
N ASP A 51 -7.97 6.69 -8.98
CA ASP A 51 -7.76 5.58 -9.93
C ASP A 51 -6.33 5.52 -10.48
N ALA A 52 -5.58 6.62 -10.48
CA ALA A 52 -4.20 6.67 -10.91
C ALA A 52 -3.19 6.41 -9.77
N SER A 53 -3.65 6.27 -8.52
CA SER A 53 -2.80 5.91 -7.38
C SER A 53 -2.61 4.40 -7.28
N VAL A 54 -1.37 3.93 -7.30
CA VAL A 54 -1.05 2.51 -7.08
C VAL A 54 -1.44 2.04 -5.68
N ILE A 55 -1.36 2.93 -4.68
CA ILE A 55 -1.77 2.61 -3.31
C ILE A 55 -3.29 2.39 -3.28
N ASP A 56 -4.08 3.26 -3.92
CA ASP A 56 -5.54 3.11 -3.95
C ASP A 56 -5.98 1.93 -4.83
N GLN A 57 -5.24 1.62 -5.90
CA GLN A 57 -5.41 0.39 -6.66
C GLN A 57 -5.15 -0.86 -5.80
N PHE A 58 -4.08 -0.88 -5.00
CA PHE A 58 -3.80 -1.99 -4.07
C PHE A 58 -4.84 -2.10 -2.95
N ALA A 59 -5.33 -0.97 -2.44
CA ALA A 59 -6.28 -0.93 -1.34
C ALA A 59 -7.69 -1.33 -1.74
N PHE A 60 -8.13 -0.93 -2.94
CA PHE A 60 -9.54 -0.96 -3.33
C PHE A 60 -9.82 -1.62 -4.70
N GLY A 61 -8.80 -2.01 -5.46
CA GLY A 61 -8.98 -2.63 -6.78
C GLY A 61 -9.60 -1.67 -7.82
N LEU A 62 -9.31 -0.37 -7.74
CA LEU A 62 -9.97 0.66 -8.55
C LEU A 62 -9.70 0.53 -10.05
N SER A 63 -8.52 0.02 -10.43
CA SER A 63 -8.23 -0.40 -11.79
C SER A 63 -7.62 -1.79 -11.73
N ASP A 64 -8.38 -2.81 -12.11
CA ASP A 64 -7.85 -4.16 -12.32
C ASP A 64 -7.70 -4.42 -13.82
N PRO A 65 -6.52 -4.15 -14.42
CA PRO A 65 -6.23 -4.52 -15.80
C PRO A 65 -5.55 -5.90 -15.88
N THR A 66 -5.82 -6.81 -14.92
CA THR A 66 -5.27 -8.17 -14.75
C THR A 66 -3.85 -8.40 -15.30
N HIS A 67 -2.88 -7.69 -14.72
CA HIS A 67 -1.46 -8.05 -14.76
C HIS A 67 -0.96 -8.47 -13.37
N PHE A 68 -1.82 -9.13 -12.58
CA PHE A 68 -1.38 -9.77 -11.34
C PHE A 68 -0.32 -10.84 -11.66
N PRO A 69 0.78 -10.92 -10.88
CA PRO A 69 1.68 -12.05 -10.98
C PRO A 69 0.92 -13.37 -10.75
N GLU A 70 1.44 -14.46 -11.32
CA GLU A 70 0.84 -15.79 -11.18
C GLU A 70 0.62 -16.14 -9.70
N ASN A 71 -0.51 -16.77 -9.39
CA ASN A 71 -0.90 -17.21 -8.05
C ASN A 71 -1.12 -16.09 -7.00
N VAL A 72 -1.07 -14.81 -7.40
CA VAL A 72 -1.51 -13.71 -6.54
C VAL A 72 -3.03 -13.72 -6.47
N ILE A 73 -3.60 -13.81 -5.27
CA ILE A 73 -5.03 -13.84 -5.00
C ILE A 73 -5.59 -12.49 -4.56
N GLY A 74 -4.72 -11.51 -4.34
CA GLY A 74 -5.12 -10.16 -3.96
C GLY A 74 -3.95 -9.25 -3.61
N THR A 75 -4.28 -8.04 -3.22
CA THR A 75 -3.32 -7.02 -2.77
C THR A 75 -3.66 -6.50 -1.39
N LEU A 76 -2.63 -6.00 -0.72
CA LEU A 76 -2.71 -5.48 0.63
C LEU A 76 -1.90 -4.19 0.72
N VAL A 77 -2.53 -3.13 1.24
CA VAL A 77 -1.84 -1.93 1.74
C VAL A 77 -1.64 -2.10 3.24
N TYR A 78 -0.39 -2.20 3.67
CA TYR A 78 -0.04 -2.27 5.08
C TYR A 78 0.55 -0.94 5.56
N VAL A 79 -0.19 -0.20 6.39
CA VAL A 79 0.28 1.03 7.03
C VAL A 79 1.28 0.68 8.12
N SER A 80 2.56 0.78 7.80
CA SER A 80 3.67 0.37 8.68
C SER A 80 4.03 1.44 9.70
N LYS A 81 3.80 2.72 9.36
CA LYS A 81 3.96 3.88 10.25
C LYS A 81 2.82 4.86 10.06
N GLY A 82 2.34 5.42 11.16
CA GLY A 82 1.37 6.53 11.17
C GLY A 82 1.96 7.84 10.64
N TRP A 83 1.26 8.95 10.89
CA TRP A 83 1.72 10.29 10.51
C TRP A 83 3.01 10.64 11.25
N HIS A 84 4.00 11.12 10.50
CA HIS A 84 5.30 11.53 11.03
C HIS A 84 5.95 12.58 10.12
N ALA A 85 7.16 13.03 10.50
CA ALA A 85 7.93 14.05 9.78
C ALA A 85 7.23 15.42 9.70
N GLU A 86 6.59 15.82 10.80
CA GLU A 86 5.75 17.02 10.94
C GLU A 86 6.40 18.33 10.45
N GLU A 87 7.72 18.46 10.60
CA GLU A 87 8.43 19.71 10.33
C GLU A 87 8.89 19.88 8.87
N GLN A 88 8.87 18.82 8.07
CA GLN A 88 9.41 18.86 6.69
C GLN A 88 8.33 18.55 5.67
N GLN A 89 7.77 17.34 5.76
CA GLN A 89 6.78 16.82 4.83
C GLN A 89 5.95 15.80 5.60
N PRO A 90 4.88 16.21 6.30
CA PRO A 90 4.06 15.30 7.07
C PRO A 90 3.46 14.21 6.17
N HIS A 91 3.67 12.95 6.54
CA HIS A 91 3.18 11.80 5.77
C HIS A 91 3.04 10.55 6.64
N PHE A 92 2.29 9.56 6.15
CA PHE A 92 2.31 8.20 6.70
C PHE A 92 2.98 7.22 5.72
N THR A 93 3.50 6.11 6.24
CA THR A 93 4.18 5.09 5.42
C THR A 93 3.29 3.88 5.24
N VAL A 94 3.19 3.43 4.00
CA VAL A 94 2.54 2.17 3.65
C VAL A 94 3.50 1.25 2.90
N GLU A 95 3.26 -0.04 3.04
CA GLU A 95 3.89 -1.08 2.25
C GLU A 95 2.83 -1.70 1.34
N LEU A 96 3.20 -1.93 0.08
CA LEU A 96 2.38 -2.64 -0.88
C LEU A 96 2.76 -4.10 -0.89
N HIS A 97 1.78 -4.96 -0.71
CA HIS A 97 1.96 -6.41 -0.64
C HIS A 97 1.10 -7.14 -1.67
N TYR A 98 1.69 -8.10 -2.37
CA TYR A 98 0.93 -9.15 -3.05
C TYR A 98 0.62 -10.27 -2.07
N VAL A 99 -0.61 -10.79 -2.13
CA VAL A 99 -1.06 -11.92 -1.33
C VAL A 99 -1.22 -13.14 -2.21
N TYR A 100 -0.62 -14.26 -1.81
CA TYR A 100 -0.63 -15.51 -2.57
C TYR A 100 -1.54 -16.56 -1.92
N GLU A 101 -2.00 -17.51 -2.73
CA GLU A 101 -2.88 -18.61 -2.29
C GLU A 101 -2.28 -19.44 -1.14
N TRP A 102 -0.95 -19.56 -1.07
CA TRP A 102 -0.25 -20.47 -0.15
C TRP A 102 0.19 -19.83 1.18
N ALA A 103 -0.55 -18.81 1.62
CA ALA A 103 -0.35 -18.10 2.89
C ALA A 103 1.00 -17.39 2.96
N TRP A 104 1.39 -16.84 1.80
CA TRP A 104 2.55 -16.00 1.65
C TRP A 104 2.11 -14.62 1.15
N ASN A 105 2.79 -13.57 1.61
CA ASN A 105 2.73 -12.26 0.98
C ASN A 105 4.13 -11.76 0.63
N SER A 106 4.21 -10.89 -0.38
CA SER A 106 5.46 -10.28 -0.81
C SER A 106 5.32 -8.77 -0.77
N HIS A 107 6.17 -8.11 0.03
CA HIS A 107 6.32 -6.67 0.02
C HIS A 107 7.00 -6.26 -1.30
N VAL A 108 6.30 -5.50 -2.15
CA VAL A 108 6.78 -5.07 -3.47
C VAL A 108 7.15 -3.59 -3.57
N ALA A 109 6.57 -2.71 -2.74
CA ALA A 109 6.97 -1.31 -2.67
C ALA A 109 6.74 -0.70 -1.29
N THR A 110 7.57 0.27 -0.94
CA THR A 110 7.32 1.21 0.17
C THR A 110 6.76 2.49 -0.41
N CYS A 111 5.73 3.06 0.20
CA CYS A 111 5.12 4.30 -0.26
C CYS A 111 4.91 5.27 0.90
N HIS A 112 4.86 6.55 0.55
CA HIS A 112 4.53 7.64 1.47
C HIS A 112 3.34 8.40 0.93
N VAL A 113 2.35 8.68 1.78
CA VAL A 113 1.17 9.49 1.44
C VAL A 113 1.22 10.77 2.26
N TYR A 114 1.21 11.90 1.56
CA TYR A 114 1.36 13.22 2.15
C TYR A 114 0.00 13.86 2.42
N GLU A 115 -0.03 14.92 3.24
CA GLU A 115 -1.27 15.64 3.60
C GLU A 115 -2.01 16.23 2.40
N ASP A 116 -1.29 16.60 1.35
CA ASP A 116 -1.86 17.11 0.10
C ASP A 116 -2.38 16.01 -0.84
N PHE A 117 -2.43 14.76 -0.36
CA PHE A 117 -2.78 13.54 -1.09
C PHE A 117 -1.82 13.14 -2.21
N SER A 118 -0.71 13.84 -2.38
CA SER A 118 0.39 13.33 -3.19
C SER A 118 0.96 12.04 -2.58
N GLU A 119 1.69 11.29 -3.39
CA GLU A 119 2.34 10.08 -2.92
C GLU A 119 3.70 9.86 -3.59
N SER A 120 4.57 9.15 -2.88
CA SER A 120 5.78 8.58 -3.44
C SER A 120 5.79 7.07 -3.31
N VAL A 121 6.42 6.41 -4.27
CA VAL A 121 6.48 4.94 -4.39
C VAL A 121 7.93 4.55 -4.66
N GLU A 122 8.47 3.65 -3.85
CA GLU A 122 9.80 3.06 -4.02
C GLU A 122 9.64 1.54 -4.19
N TRP A 123 9.87 1.05 -5.41
CA TRP A 123 9.70 -0.35 -5.77
C TRP A 123 10.92 -1.18 -5.34
N LYS A 124 10.69 -2.28 -4.62
CA LYS A 124 11.77 -3.17 -4.13
C LYS A 124 12.47 -3.96 -5.22
N ALA A 125 11.79 -4.23 -6.33
CA ALA A 125 12.38 -4.96 -7.46
C ALA A 125 13.31 -4.09 -8.32
N ASP A 126 13.34 -2.77 -8.06
CA ASP A 126 14.18 -1.86 -8.82
C ASP A 126 15.57 -1.74 -8.17
N ALA A 127 16.58 -2.34 -8.80
CA ALA A 127 17.97 -2.26 -8.38
C ALA A 127 18.52 -0.81 -8.34
N ARG A 128 17.80 0.15 -8.94
CA ARG A 128 18.20 1.56 -9.01
C ARG A 128 17.53 2.43 -7.94
N HIS A 129 16.71 1.88 -7.04
CA HIS A 129 15.95 2.66 -6.05
C HIS A 129 15.16 3.82 -6.68
N LEU A 130 14.59 3.62 -7.88
CA LEU A 130 13.81 4.69 -8.52
C LEU A 130 12.59 5.00 -7.66
N ARG A 131 12.51 6.24 -7.21
CA ARG A 131 11.36 6.76 -6.50
C ARG A 131 10.42 7.39 -7.50
N GLN A 132 9.19 6.93 -7.55
CA GLN A 132 8.16 7.57 -8.34
C GLN A 132 7.41 8.54 -7.44
N TYR A 133 7.11 9.73 -7.96
CA TYR A 133 6.31 10.72 -7.25
C TYR A 133 5.09 11.08 -8.08
N LYS A 134 3.95 11.17 -7.43
CA LYS A 134 2.69 11.54 -8.05
C LYS A 134 2.02 12.62 -7.23
N GLN A 135 1.78 13.76 -7.87
CA GLN A 135 0.94 14.82 -7.32
C GLN A 135 -0.52 14.37 -7.28
N TRP A 136 -1.28 14.96 -6.36
CA TRP A 136 -2.70 14.68 -6.23
C TRP A 136 -3.46 14.93 -7.54
N ARG A 137 -4.30 13.96 -7.97
CA ARG A 137 -5.06 13.96 -9.23
C ARG A 137 -4.24 13.99 -10.53
N ALA A 138 -2.91 13.95 -10.46
CA ALA A 138 -2.12 13.77 -11.66
C ALA A 138 -2.41 12.37 -12.24
N THR A 139 -2.52 12.26 -13.57
CA THR A 139 -2.84 10.97 -14.21
C THR A 139 -1.60 10.07 -14.40
N ARG A 140 -0.40 10.54 -14.00
CA ARG A 140 0.88 9.86 -14.22
C ARG A 140 1.84 10.14 -13.06
N TYR A 141 2.75 9.21 -12.81
CA TYR A 141 3.91 9.41 -11.94
C TYR A 141 5.03 10.12 -12.71
N GLY A 142 5.69 11.07 -12.06
CA GLY A 142 7.05 11.48 -12.41
C GLY A 142 8.05 10.46 -11.85
N VAL A 143 9.06 10.10 -12.64
CA VAL A 143 10.19 9.30 -12.15
C VAL A 143 11.20 10.26 -11.51
N TRP A 144 11.54 10.01 -10.26
CA TRP A 144 12.59 10.70 -9.54
C TRP A 144 13.73 9.72 -9.23
N ASP A 145 14.88 9.97 -9.84
CA ASP A 145 16.08 9.19 -9.55
C ASP A 145 16.73 9.74 -8.26
N ALA A 146 16.70 8.95 -7.19
CA ALA A 146 17.26 9.31 -5.89
C ALA A 146 18.81 9.36 -5.89
N THR A 147 19.47 8.98 -7.00
CA THR A 147 20.93 9.06 -7.14
C THR A 147 21.45 10.44 -7.56
N ILE A 148 20.57 11.38 -7.91
CA ILE A 148 20.94 12.76 -8.25
C ILE A 148 20.93 13.59 -6.96
N PRO A 149 22.10 14.03 -6.43
CA PRO A 149 22.16 14.91 -5.27
C PRO A 149 21.60 16.30 -5.62
N GLN A 150 21.02 16.97 -4.62
CA GLN A 150 20.67 18.39 -4.70
C GLN A 150 21.90 19.29 -4.55
#